data_AF-A0A151QVJ2-F1
#
_entry.id   AF-A0A151QVJ2-F1
#
_cell.length_a   1.000
_cell.length_b   1.000
_cell.length_c   1.000
_cell.angle_alpha   90.00
_cell.angle_beta   90.00
_cell.angle_gamma   90.00
#
_symmetry.space_group_name_H-M   'P 1'
#
loop_
_entity.id
_entity.type
_entity.pdbx_description
1 polymer ?
#
loop_
_entity_poly.entity_id
_entity_poly.type
_entity_poly.pdbx_seq_one_letter_code
_entity_poly.pdbx_strand_id
1 'polypeptide(L)'
;MLTYGTNAMILVDVEEPSLRRLNFNEDTNKKALNVELDLIDEAREYALINMEACRNRIAKKYRTKVKPREFQARDLVWRVTGEARRDKAQGKLAPN
;
A
#
# COMPACT_ATOMS: atom_id res chain seq x y z
N MET A 1 -39.48 14.61 56.88
CA MET A 1 -40.04 13.41 56.21
C MET A 1 -41.02 13.90 55.13
N LEU A 2 -41.04 13.20 53.97
CA LEU A 2 -41.63 13.52 52.65
C LEU A 2 -40.83 14.54 51.82
N THR A 3 -39.99 14.17 50.84
CA THR A 3 -40.16 13.46 49.54
C THR A 3 -41.02 14.20 48.51
N TYR A 4 -40.36 14.86 47.56
CA TYR A 4 -40.85 15.05 46.19
C TYR A 4 -39.60 15.35 45.35
N GLY A 5 -39.02 14.34 44.71
CA GLY A 5 -39.60 13.77 43.51
C GLY A 5 -38.82 14.37 42.35
N THR A 6 -37.58 13.92 42.18
CA THR A 6 -36.78 14.22 41.00
C THR A 6 -37.59 13.72 39.81
N ASN A 7 -38.18 14.62 39.04
CA ASN A 7 -38.65 14.29 37.71
C ASN A 7 -37.41 13.98 36.87
N ALA A 8 -36.87 12.78 37.04
CA ALA A 8 -36.02 12.16 36.05
C ALA A 8 -36.93 11.91 34.85
N MET A 9 -36.99 12.90 33.96
CA MET A 9 -37.55 12.74 32.63
C MET A 9 -36.72 11.63 31.98
N ILE A 10 -37.27 10.42 31.94
CA ILE A 10 -36.71 9.35 31.13
C ILE A 10 -36.88 9.86 29.70
N LEU A 11 -35.78 10.31 29.09
CA LEU A 11 -35.70 10.34 27.64
C LEU A 11 -35.90 8.90 27.23
N VAL A 12 -37.14 8.55 26.87
CA VAL A 12 -37.34 7.41 26.00
C VAL A 12 -36.58 7.83 24.76
N ASP A 13 -35.40 7.25 24.57
CA ASP A 13 -34.71 7.25 23.28
C ASP A 13 -35.69 6.58 22.33
N VAL A 14 -36.61 7.37 21.77
CA VAL A 14 -37.26 7.02 20.53
C VAL A 14 -36.11 7.09 19.54
N GLU A 15 -35.40 5.96 19.43
CA GLU A 15 -34.40 5.71 18.41
C GLU A 15 -35.14 5.87 17.09
N GLU A 16 -35.24 7.10 16.58
CA GLU A 16 -35.74 7.34 15.24
C GLU A 16 -34.87 6.48 14.33
N PRO A 17 -35.46 5.51 13.61
CA PRO A 17 -34.67 4.61 12.79
C PRO A 17 -33.91 5.47 11.80
N SER A 18 -32.57 5.42 11.90
CA SER A 18 -31.72 6.15 10.98
C SER A 18 -32.11 5.82 9.54
N LEU A 19 -31.86 6.72 8.60
CA LEU A 19 -32.14 6.50 7.18
C LEU A 19 -31.58 5.16 6.67
N ARG A 20 -30.45 4.70 7.23
CA ARG A 20 -29.87 3.37 6.97
C ARG A 20 -30.77 2.21 7.43
N ARG A 21 -31.42 2.31 8.59
CA ARG A 21 -32.39 1.31 9.08
C ARG A 21 -33.67 1.34 8.26
N LEU A 22 -34.16 2.53 7.89
CA LEU A 22 -35.36 2.68 7.06
C LEU A 22 -35.20 2.10 5.66
N ASN A 23 -34.02 2.28 5.06
CA ASN A 23 -33.72 1.80 3.71
C ASN A 23 -33.00 0.43 3.72
N PHE A 24 -33.01 -0.29 4.84
CA PHE A 24 -32.36 -1.60 4.94
C PHE A 24 -33.13 -2.62 4.09
N ASN A 25 -32.50 -3.10 3.02
CA ASN A 25 -33.00 -4.21 2.25
C ASN A 25 -31.89 -5.26 2.12
N GLU A 26 -32.10 -6.37 2.83
CA GLU A 26 -31.13 -7.46 2.99
C GLU A 26 -30.69 -8.05 1.65
N ASP A 27 -31.61 -8.29 0.72
CA ASP A 27 -31.30 -8.89 -0.58
C ASP A 27 -30.48 -7.94 -1.46
N THR A 28 -30.84 -6.66 -1.48
CA THR A 28 -30.09 -5.66 -2.26
C THR A 28 -28.70 -5.41 -1.67
N ASN A 29 -28.58 -5.37 -0.34
CA ASN A 29 -27.31 -5.18 0.35
C ASN A 29 -26.38 -6.37 0.14
N LYS A 30 -26.90 -7.61 0.24
CA LYS A 30 -26.12 -8.83 -0.05
C LYS A 30 -25.62 -8.85 -1.49
N LYS A 31 -26.48 -8.49 -2.46
CA LYS A 31 -26.08 -8.40 -3.87
C LYS A 31 -25.00 -7.35 -4.09
N ALA A 32 -25.17 -6.15 -3.52
CA ALA A 32 -24.18 -5.09 -3.64
C ALA A 32 -22.83 -5.49 -3.02
N LEU A 33 -22.85 -6.12 -1.85
CA LEU A 33 -21.65 -6.62 -1.18
C LEU A 33 -20.93 -7.70 -2.02
N ASN A 34 -21.67 -8.64 -2.61
CA ASN A 34 -21.09 -9.66 -3.47
C ASN A 34 -20.40 -9.04 -4.70
N VAL A 35 -21.05 -8.08 -5.36
CA VAL A 35 -20.44 -7.37 -6.50
C VAL A 35 -19.18 -6.62 -6.08
N GLU A 36 -19.20 -5.96 -4.93
CA GLU A 36 -18.00 -5.26 -4.42
C GLU A 36 -16.84 -6.23 -4.15
N LEU A 37 -17.13 -7.41 -3.59
CA LEU A 37 -16.13 -8.45 -3.35
C LEU A 37 -15.55 -8.99 -4.67
N ASP A 38 -16.41 -9.30 -5.64
CA ASP A 38 -15.98 -9.79 -6.96
C ASP A 38 -15.04 -8.78 -7.64
N LEU A 39 -15.38 -7.48 -7.60
CA LEU A 39 -14.54 -6.42 -8.16
C LEU A 39 -13.15 -6.34 -7.48
N ILE A 40 -13.10 -6.53 -6.16
CA ILE A 40 -11.83 -6.54 -5.41
C ILE A 40 -10.98 -7.73 -5.85
N ASP A 41 -11.58 -8.90 -5.99
CA ASP A 41 -10.86 -10.11 -6.37
C ASP A 41 -10.37 -10.06 -7.83
N GLU A 42 -11.16 -9.54 -8.76
CA GLU A 42 -10.72 -9.25 -10.13
C GLU A 42 -9.53 -8.28 -10.16
N ALA A 43 -9.61 -7.20 -9.38
CA ALA A 43 -8.52 -6.22 -9.30
C ALA A 43 -7.23 -6.83 -8.73
N ARG A 44 -7.35 -7.72 -7.72
CA ARG A 44 -6.23 -8.46 -7.16
C ARG A 44 -5.63 -9.43 -8.16
N GLU A 45 -6.44 -10.17 -8.89
CA GLU A 45 -5.97 -11.11 -9.91
C GLU A 45 -5.19 -10.37 -11.01
N TYR A 46 -5.72 -9.25 -11.50
CA TYR A 46 -5.03 -8.41 -12.47
C TYR A 46 -3.71 -7.85 -11.93
N ALA A 47 -3.67 -7.43 -10.66
CA ALA A 47 -2.45 -6.97 -10.02
C ALA A 47 -1.40 -8.09 -9.91
N LEU A 48 -1.80 -9.32 -9.58
CA LEU A 48 -0.91 -10.49 -9.53
C LEU A 48 -0.31 -10.81 -10.90
N ILE A 49 -1.13 -10.82 -11.96
CA ILE A 49 -0.66 -11.05 -13.34
C ILE A 49 0.39 -10.00 -13.71
N ASN A 50 0.15 -8.72 -13.41
CA ASN A 50 1.08 -7.64 -13.69
C ASN A 50 2.38 -7.77 -12.89
N MET A 51 2.29 -8.12 -11.61
CA MET A 51 3.45 -8.35 -10.76
C MET A 51 4.31 -9.50 -11.31
N GLU A 52 3.70 -10.61 -11.70
CA GLU A 52 4.41 -11.75 -12.27
C GLU A 52 5.04 -11.40 -13.62
N ALA A 53 4.32 -10.70 -14.49
CA ALA A 53 4.85 -10.20 -15.75
C ALA A 53 6.06 -9.29 -15.52
N CYS A 54 6.00 -8.39 -14.55
CA CYS A 54 7.12 -7.53 -14.17
C CYS A 54 8.32 -8.34 -13.68
N ARG A 55 8.10 -9.29 -12.76
CA ARG A 55 9.12 -10.20 -12.24
C ARG A 55 9.82 -10.95 -13.37
N ASN A 56 9.04 -11.51 -14.30
CA ASN A 56 9.56 -12.26 -15.45
C ASN A 56 10.38 -11.36 -16.40
N ARG A 57 9.94 -10.12 -16.66
CA ARG A 57 10.71 -9.15 -17.44
C ARG A 57 12.06 -8.83 -16.80
N ILE A 58 12.07 -8.59 -15.48
CA ILE A 58 13.31 -8.31 -14.73
C ILE A 58 14.25 -9.52 -14.78
N ALA A 59 13.74 -10.72 -14.50
CA ALA A 59 14.53 -11.94 -14.54
C ALA A 59 15.14 -12.20 -15.92
N LYS A 60 14.36 -12.01 -17.00
CA LYS A 60 14.85 -12.13 -18.38
C LYS A 60 15.93 -11.09 -18.70
N LYS A 61 15.73 -9.83 -18.28
CA LYS A 61 16.73 -8.77 -18.46
C LYS A 61 18.03 -9.12 -17.74
N TYR A 62 17.94 -9.57 -16.49
CA TYR A 62 19.10 -9.97 -15.71
C TYR A 62 19.85 -11.12 -16.40
N ARG A 63 19.16 -12.21 -16.76
CA ARG A 63 19.76 -13.37 -17.43
C ARG A 63 20.47 -13.04 -18.75
N THR A 64 19.99 -12.04 -19.48
CA THR A 64 20.55 -11.67 -20.80
C THR A 64 21.59 -10.56 -20.74
N LYS A 65 21.46 -9.62 -19.79
CA LYS A 65 22.33 -8.44 -19.70
C LYS A 65 23.45 -8.59 -18.68
N VAL A 66 23.29 -9.44 -17.68
CA VAL A 66 24.30 -9.66 -16.65
C VAL A 66 25.15 -10.86 -17.03
N LYS A 67 26.42 -10.59 -17.33
CA LYS A 67 27.44 -11.62 -17.47
C LYS A 67 28.14 -11.77 -16.12
N PRO A 68 28.13 -12.96 -15.50
CA PRO A 68 28.95 -13.22 -14.32
C PRO A 68 30.41 -12.90 -14.64
N ARG A 69 31.08 -12.18 -13.74
CA ARG A 69 32.50 -11.86 -13.86
C ARG A 69 33.21 -12.30 -12.59
N GLU A 70 34.21 -13.13 -12.76
CA GLU A 70 35.12 -13.51 -11.68
C GLU A 70 36.25 -12.47 -11.60
N PHE A 71 36.63 -12.11 -10.38
CA PHE A 71 37.73 -11.19 -10.10
C PHE A 71 38.76 -11.92 -9.26
N GLN A 72 40.03 -11.83 -9.66
CA GLN A 72 41.16 -12.32 -8.87
C GLN A 72 41.73 -11.19 -7.99
N ALA A 73 42.52 -11.54 -6.98
CA ALA A 73 43.12 -10.57 -6.05
C ALA A 73 43.93 -9.46 -6.74
N ARG A 74 44.43 -9.70 -7.96
CA ARG A 74 45.17 -8.72 -8.78
C ARG A 74 44.28 -7.85 -9.68
N ASP A 75 43.00 -8.21 -9.86
CA ASP A 75 42.02 -7.44 -10.64
C ASP A 75 41.33 -6.37 -9.80
N LEU A 76 41.39 -6.51 -8.48
CA LEU A 76 40.78 -5.60 -7.52
C LEU A 76 41.68 -4.37 -7.35
N VAL A 77 41.21 -3.22 -7.80
CA VAL A 77 41.87 -1.93 -7.56
C VAL A 77 41.02 -1.13 -6.58
N TRP A 78 41.67 -0.57 -5.55
CA TRP A 78 41.02 0.35 -4.62
C TRP A 78 40.48 1.57 -5.39
N ARG A 79 39.17 1.62 -5.60
CA ARG A 79 38.48 2.82 -6.07
C ARG A 79 37.89 3.55 -4.86
N VAL A 80 38.50 4.69 -4.54
CA VAL A 80 37.86 5.68 -3.67
C VAL A 80 36.53 6.07 -4.31
N THR A 81 35.43 5.79 -3.64
CA THR A 81 34.06 6.08 -4.10
C THR A 81 33.39 6.96 -3.04
N GLY A 82 32.77 8.07 -3.45
CA GLY A 82 32.16 9.04 -2.52
C GLY A 82 33.02 10.27 -2.24
N GLU A 83 32.77 10.91 -1.10
CA GLU A 83 33.28 12.25 -0.70
C GLU A 83 34.80 12.41 -0.76
N ALA A 84 35.55 11.32 -0.67
CA ALA A 84 37.00 11.35 -0.81
C ALA A 84 37.51 11.62 -2.25
N ARG A 85 36.62 11.66 -3.25
CA ARG A 85 36.89 12.24 -4.59
C ARG A 85 36.51 13.72 -4.71
N ARG A 86 35.76 14.28 -3.75
CA ARG A 86 35.46 15.71 -3.77
C ARG A 86 36.75 16.41 -3.39
N ASP A 87 37.46 16.87 -4.42
CA ASP A 87 38.50 17.86 -4.19
C ASP A 87 37.87 19.00 -3.39
N LYS A 88 38.51 19.47 -2.31
CA LYS A 88 37.90 20.52 -1.46
C LYS A 88 37.65 21.83 -2.25
N ALA A 89 38.27 21.96 -3.42
CA ALA A 89 38.07 23.03 -4.39
C ALA A 89 36.86 22.84 -5.34
N GLN A 90 36.31 21.62 -5.45
CA GLN A 90 35.17 21.33 -6.32
C GLN A 90 33.87 21.72 -5.57
N GLY A 91 33.45 22.95 -5.79
CA GLY A 91 32.15 23.47 -5.34
C GLY A 91 30.97 22.69 -5.93
N LYS A 92 29.75 23.10 -5.55
CA LYS A 92 28.44 22.41 -5.72
C LYS A 92 28.04 21.92 -7.14
N LEU A 93 28.90 21.95 -8.15
CA LEU A 93 28.62 21.64 -9.55
C LEU A 93 29.66 20.69 -10.20
N ALA A 94 30.07 19.61 -9.52
CA ALA A 94 30.94 18.59 -10.14
C ALA A 94 30.11 17.57 -10.96
N PRO A 95 30.63 17.02 -12.07
CA PRO A 95 29.88 16.11 -12.94
C PRO A 95 29.71 14.73 -12.29
N ASN A 96 28.52 14.16 -12.52
CA ASN A 96 28.07 12.86 -12.02
C ASN A 96 28.78 11.68 -12.71
#